data_AF-A0A7Y4VPH8-F1
#
_entry.id   AF-A0A7Y4VPH8-F1
#
_cell.length_a   1.000
_cell.length_b   1.000
_cell.length_c   1.000
_cell.angle_alpha   90.00
_cell.angle_beta   90.00
_cell.angle_gamma   90.00
#
_symmetry.space_group_name_H-M   'P 1'
#
loop_
_entity.id
_entity.type
_entity.pdbx_description
1 polymer ?
#
loop_
_entity_poly.entity_id
_entity_poly.type
_entity_poly.pdbx_seq_one_letter_code
_entity_poly.pdbx_strand_id
1 'polypeptide(L)'
;MIDTLELRVPQELVDLDHADSVCETIHRVSASLHSLAIADMTVYYEAPLGPRWLTSVSSVLSGISSYNAGLRSNPGVPSSRYAGFKLRCVDSGFSWIPSPEAVAFVISRARDLSVPLKATGGLHHPLRYFCQDVQMRKHGFINVFAASTFAYIRNLAPDRLQEILEDELPSSFAFERDTFTWHDLCASSKEIDGARDRQMTSFGSCSFVEPCDGLRSLGFLPD
;
A
#
# COMPACT_ATOMS: atom_id res chain seq x y z
N MET A 1 7.10 1.63 20.75
CA MET A 1 7.97 2.63 20.07
C MET A 1 7.27 3.00 18.77
N ILE A 2 7.09 4.29 18.47
CA ILE A 2 6.48 4.71 17.19
C ILE A 2 7.61 4.79 16.18
N ASP A 3 7.56 3.91 15.18
CA ASP A 3 8.57 3.75 14.13
C ASP A 3 8.09 4.27 12.76
N THR A 4 6.87 4.82 12.70
CA THR A 4 6.25 5.30 11.46
C THR A 4 5.61 6.68 11.63
N LEU A 5 5.71 7.48 10.58
CA LEU A 5 5.04 8.78 10.44
C LEU A 5 4.25 8.81 9.13
N GLU A 6 3.04 9.33 9.15
CA GLU A 6 2.21 9.47 7.95
C GLU A 6 1.98 10.95 7.64
N LEU A 7 2.30 11.38 6.42
CA LEU A 7 2.16 12.77 5.99
C LEU A 7 1.37 12.84 4.69
N ARG A 8 0.51 13.84 4.56
CA ARG A 8 -0.14 14.16 3.28
C ARG A 8 0.71 15.16 2.52
N VAL A 9 0.96 14.90 1.24
CA VAL A 9 1.61 15.86 0.35
C VAL A 9 0.61 16.98 0.03
N PRO A 10 0.97 18.27 0.16
CA PRO A 10 0.12 19.39 -0.24
C PRO A 10 -0.28 19.35 -1.72
N GLN A 11 -1.48 19.84 -2.04
CA GLN A 11 -2.02 19.85 -3.42
C GLN A 11 -1.13 20.66 -4.36
N GLU A 12 -0.56 21.76 -3.88
CA GLU A 12 0.27 22.69 -4.65
C GLU A 12 1.54 22.02 -5.17
N LEU A 13 2.07 21.02 -4.46
CA LEU A 13 3.29 20.31 -4.87
C LEU A 13 3.04 19.30 -5.98
N VAL A 14 1.85 18.69 -6.01
CA VAL A 14 1.48 17.71 -7.06
C VAL A 14 0.88 18.39 -8.29
N ASP A 15 0.30 19.59 -8.13
CA ASP A 15 -0.28 20.36 -9.23
C ASP A 15 0.75 20.82 -10.27
N LEU A 16 2.00 20.95 -9.84
CA LEU A 16 3.14 21.26 -10.71
C LEU A 16 3.58 20.04 -11.54
N ASP A 17 3.05 18.84 -11.27
CA ASP A 17 3.45 17.55 -11.86
C ASP A 17 4.96 17.31 -11.91
N HIS A 18 5.66 17.78 -10.88
CA HIS A 18 7.11 17.67 -10.78
C HIS A 18 7.45 16.70 -9.65
N ALA A 19 7.78 15.46 -10.03
CA ALA A 19 8.34 14.46 -9.10
C ALA A 19 9.54 15.01 -8.30
N ASP A 20 10.31 15.92 -8.91
CA ASP A 20 11.44 16.62 -8.30
C ASP A 20 11.01 17.47 -7.09
N SER A 21 9.91 18.21 -7.19
CA SER A 21 9.39 19.03 -6.08
C SER A 21 8.96 18.17 -4.90
N VAL A 22 8.36 17.00 -5.18
CA VAL A 22 8.02 16.03 -4.13
C VAL A 22 9.29 15.47 -3.50
N CYS A 23 10.27 15.05 -4.31
CA CYS A 23 11.55 14.53 -3.84
C CYS A 23 12.30 15.54 -2.93
N GLU A 24 12.39 16.80 -3.35
CA GLU A 24 13.01 17.87 -2.57
C GLU A 24 12.29 18.08 -1.23
N THR A 25 10.96 18.01 -1.24
CA THR A 25 10.16 18.10 -0.01
C THR A 25 10.44 16.93 0.93
N ILE A 26 10.57 15.71 0.41
CA ILE A 26 10.94 14.53 1.21
C ILE A 26 12.33 14.72 1.83
N HIS A 27 13.30 15.25 1.08
CA HIS A 27 14.62 15.59 1.62
C HIS A 27 14.54 16.61 2.77
N ARG A 28 13.72 17.66 2.64
CA ARG A 28 13.52 18.68 3.69
C ARG A 28 12.88 18.08 4.95
N VAL A 29 11.88 17.21 4.79
CA VAL A 29 11.26 16.48 5.91
C VAL A 29 12.29 15.57 6.59
N SER A 30 13.05 14.80 5.81
CA SER A 30 14.09 13.90 6.32
C SER A 30 15.15 14.65 7.14
N ALA A 31 15.65 15.78 6.63
CA ALA A 31 16.59 16.65 7.35
C ALA A 31 16.00 17.20 8.66
N SER A 32 14.70 17.55 8.66
CA SER A 32 14.01 18.03 9.86
C SER A 32 13.81 16.92 10.91
N LEU A 33 13.51 15.70 10.49
CA LEU A 33 13.41 14.56 11.41
C LEU A 33 14.78 14.19 12.01
N HIS A 34 15.85 14.36 11.23
CA HIS A 34 17.21 14.16 11.72
C HIS A 34 17.59 15.16 12.81
N SER A 35 17.27 16.46 12.63
CA SER A 35 17.56 17.49 13.63
C SER A 35 16.78 17.31 14.94
N LEU A 36 15.62 16.64 14.89
CA LEU A 36 14.79 16.32 16.06
C LEU A 36 15.19 15.02 16.77
N ALA A 37 16.29 14.36 16.36
CA ALA A 37 16.76 13.08 16.91
C ALA A 37 15.72 11.95 16.90
N ILE A 38 14.63 12.09 16.14
CA ILE A 38 13.66 11.03 15.86
C ILE A 38 13.99 10.41 14.52
N ALA A 39 15.28 10.21 14.24
CA ALA A 39 15.85 10.00 12.92
C ALA A 39 15.72 8.57 12.36
N ASP A 40 14.91 7.71 12.99
CA ASP A 40 14.73 6.30 12.59
C ASP A 40 13.33 5.97 12.06
N MET A 41 12.36 6.89 12.17
CA MET A 41 10.98 6.68 11.67
C MET A 41 10.89 6.55 10.14
N THR A 42 10.17 5.54 9.65
CA THR A 42 9.75 5.43 8.24
C THR A 42 8.60 6.38 7.95
N VAL A 43 8.71 7.20 6.91
CA VAL A 43 7.66 8.16 6.54
C VAL A 43 6.86 7.63 5.35
N TYR A 44 5.53 7.53 5.51
CA TYR A 44 4.61 7.20 4.43
C TYR A 44 3.87 8.45 3.96
N TYR A 45 3.95 8.73 2.66
CA TYR A 45 3.33 9.90 2.04
C TYR A 45 2.01 9.53 1.37
N GLU A 46 0.99 10.36 1.58
CA GLU A 46 -0.34 10.22 0.99
C GLU A 46 -0.53 11.30 -0.09
N ALA A 47 -1.00 10.90 -1.28
CA ALA A 47 -1.37 11.84 -2.33
C ALA A 47 -2.71 12.53 -1.99
N PRO A 48 -2.89 13.82 -2.37
CA PRO A 48 -4.18 14.50 -2.26
C PRO A 48 -5.30 13.77 -3.00
N LEU A 49 -6.46 13.67 -2.36
CA LEU A 49 -7.66 13.12 -2.98
C LEU A 49 -8.32 14.16 -3.90
N GLY A 50 -8.89 13.71 -5.02
CA GLY A 50 -9.62 14.58 -5.94
C GLY A 50 -9.66 14.05 -7.38
N PRO A 51 -10.19 14.84 -8.35
CA PRO A 51 -10.34 14.41 -9.74
C PRO A 51 -9.02 14.00 -10.42
N ARG A 52 -7.88 14.55 -9.96
CA ARG A 52 -6.53 14.24 -10.45
C ARG A 52 -5.76 13.27 -9.54
N TRP A 53 -6.48 12.42 -8.80
CA TRP A 53 -5.85 11.53 -7.82
C TRP A 53 -4.76 10.64 -8.44
N LEU A 54 -5.01 10.01 -9.59
CA LEU A 54 -4.01 9.14 -10.24
C LEU A 54 -2.75 9.89 -10.69
N THR A 55 -2.89 11.11 -11.21
CA THR A 55 -1.75 11.98 -11.53
C THR A 55 -0.97 12.30 -10.26
N SER A 56 -1.66 12.72 -9.20
CA SER A 56 -1.04 13.05 -7.91
C SER A 56 -0.30 11.86 -7.30
N VAL A 57 -0.90 10.66 -7.35
CA VAL A 57 -0.28 9.40 -6.95
C VAL A 57 1.00 9.16 -7.76
N SER A 58 0.97 9.37 -9.07
CA SER A 58 2.12 9.16 -9.97
C SER A 58 3.28 10.09 -9.65
N SER A 59 3.01 11.38 -9.42
CA SER A 59 4.04 12.37 -9.06
C SER A 59 4.63 12.04 -7.67
N VAL A 60 3.79 11.64 -6.71
CA VAL A 60 4.25 11.28 -5.36
C VAL A 60 5.10 10.00 -5.37
N LEU A 61 4.65 8.93 -6.04
CA LEU A 61 5.42 7.70 -6.17
C LEU A 61 6.77 7.94 -6.84
N SER A 62 6.81 8.76 -7.89
CA SER A 62 8.05 9.09 -8.63
C SER A 62 9.01 9.91 -7.76
N GLY A 63 8.50 10.86 -6.97
CA GLY A 63 9.30 11.62 -6.01
C GLY A 63 9.89 10.75 -4.90
N ILE A 64 9.09 9.83 -4.33
CA ILE A 64 9.56 8.85 -3.34
C ILE A 64 10.64 7.94 -3.94
N SER A 65 10.42 7.44 -5.17
CA SER A 65 11.38 6.57 -5.85
C SER A 65 12.74 7.26 -6.05
N SER A 66 12.71 8.52 -6.48
CA SER A 66 13.91 9.34 -6.68
C SER A 66 14.68 9.55 -5.38
N TYR A 67 13.97 9.91 -4.30
CA TYR A 67 14.56 10.02 -2.95
C TYR A 67 15.19 8.70 -2.50
N ASN A 68 14.47 7.59 -2.63
CA ASN A 68 14.93 6.26 -2.24
C ASN A 68 16.15 5.79 -3.06
N ALA A 69 16.23 6.16 -4.34
CA ALA A 69 17.38 5.86 -5.21
C ALA A 69 18.63 6.64 -4.79
N GLY A 70 18.47 7.91 -4.38
CA GLY A 70 19.55 8.72 -3.83
C GLY A 70 20.19 8.11 -2.58
N LEU A 71 19.37 7.55 -1.68
CA LEU A 71 19.86 6.87 -0.47
C LEU A 71 20.69 5.62 -0.79
N ARG A 72 20.25 4.80 -1.76
CA ARG A 72 20.99 3.59 -2.19
C ARG A 72 22.37 3.91 -2.76
N SER A 73 22.51 5.09 -3.35
CA SER A 73 23.74 5.54 -4.01
C SER A 73 24.75 6.16 -3.04
N ASN A 74 24.37 6.38 -1.77
CA ASN A 74 25.23 6.99 -0.74
C ASN A 74 25.25 6.15 0.55
N PRO A 75 26.13 5.13 0.66
CA PRO A 75 26.15 4.17 1.77
C PRO A 75 26.56 4.76 3.13
N GLY A 76 26.95 6.04 3.20
CA GLY A 76 27.22 6.75 4.45
C GLY A 76 25.96 7.29 5.16
N VAL A 77 24.81 7.26 4.48
CA VAL A 77 23.51 7.59 5.09
C VAL A 77 22.92 6.29 5.66
N PRO A 78 22.51 6.26 6.94
CA PRO A 78 21.87 5.07 7.50
C PRO A 78 20.73 4.57 6.60
N SER A 79 20.72 3.26 6.32
CA SER A 79 19.68 2.59 5.53
C SER A 79 18.30 2.64 6.19
N SER A 80 18.24 3.04 7.47
CA SER A 80 17.02 3.51 8.10
C SER A 80 16.61 4.82 7.42
N ARG A 81 15.77 4.68 6.37
CA ARG A 81 14.58 5.51 6.06
C ARG A 81 14.26 5.61 4.57
N TYR A 82 13.93 4.48 3.97
CA TYR A 82 13.14 4.54 2.76
C TYR A 82 11.81 5.26 3.06
N ALA A 83 11.41 6.17 2.17
CA ALA A 83 10.06 6.69 2.19
C ALA A 83 9.12 5.67 1.53
N GLY A 84 7.90 5.58 2.05
CA GLY A 84 6.84 4.74 1.51
C GLY A 84 5.66 5.56 1.01
N PHE A 85 4.76 4.91 0.29
CA PHE A 85 3.50 5.49 -0.13
C PHE A 85 2.33 4.92 0.67
N LYS A 86 1.48 5.82 1.16
CA LYS A 86 0.24 5.47 1.85
C LYS A 86 -0.90 5.42 0.84
N LEU A 87 -1.32 4.22 0.50
CA LEU A 87 -2.52 3.98 -0.30
C LEU A 87 -3.77 4.16 0.57
N ARG A 88 -4.66 5.07 0.16
CA ARG A 88 -5.94 5.32 0.83
C ARG A 88 -7.07 4.57 0.13
N CYS A 89 -7.66 3.59 0.80
CA CYS A 89 -8.75 2.74 0.31
C CYS A 89 -10.16 3.26 0.66
N VAL A 90 -10.26 4.31 1.47
CA VAL A 90 -11.48 5.12 1.66
C VAL A 90 -11.09 6.51 2.15
N ASP A 91 -11.77 7.55 1.72
CA ASP A 91 -11.60 8.89 2.28
C ASP A 91 -12.13 8.97 3.74
N SER A 92 -11.81 10.06 4.45
CA SER A 92 -12.29 10.25 5.84
C SER A 92 -13.80 10.48 5.95
N GLY A 93 -14.46 10.89 4.87
CA GLY A 93 -15.90 11.12 4.82
C GLY A 93 -16.72 9.92 4.36
N PHE A 94 -16.07 8.80 4.02
CA PHE A 94 -16.71 7.64 3.39
C PHE A 94 -17.49 7.99 2.10
N SER A 95 -17.06 9.06 1.42
CA SER A 95 -17.66 9.56 0.19
C SER A 95 -16.96 9.03 -1.06
N TRP A 96 -15.78 8.44 -0.91
CA TRP A 96 -14.98 7.96 -2.02
C TRP A 96 -14.10 6.76 -1.67
N ILE A 97 -14.10 5.76 -2.56
CA ILE A 97 -13.28 4.55 -2.51
C ILE A 97 -12.63 4.42 -3.89
N PRO A 98 -11.29 4.25 -4.00
CA PRO A 98 -10.66 4.02 -5.30
C PRO A 98 -11.17 2.74 -5.95
N SER A 99 -11.32 2.72 -7.27
CA SER A 99 -11.69 1.49 -7.99
C SER A 99 -10.60 0.42 -7.86
N PRO A 100 -10.94 -0.88 -8.06
CA PRO A 100 -9.96 -1.94 -8.20
C PRO A 100 -8.87 -1.64 -9.23
N GLU A 101 -9.25 -1.14 -10.40
CA GLU A 101 -8.33 -0.66 -11.44
C GLU A 101 -7.33 0.38 -10.90
N ALA A 102 -7.82 1.38 -10.16
CA ALA A 102 -6.98 2.44 -9.62
C ALA A 102 -6.02 1.90 -8.54
N VAL A 103 -6.47 0.96 -7.70
CA VAL A 103 -5.61 0.27 -6.74
C VAL A 103 -4.57 -0.62 -7.43
N ALA A 104 -4.97 -1.35 -8.48
CA ALA A 104 -4.06 -2.14 -9.31
C ALA A 104 -2.96 -1.27 -9.93
N PHE A 105 -3.32 -0.11 -10.47
CA PHE A 105 -2.37 0.88 -10.97
C PHE A 105 -1.37 1.34 -9.90
N VAL A 106 -1.84 1.67 -8.68
CA VAL A 106 -0.94 2.08 -7.59
C VAL A 106 0.02 0.94 -7.24
N ILE A 107 -0.49 -0.29 -7.11
CA ILE A 107 0.32 -1.47 -6.76
C ILE A 107 1.38 -1.74 -7.82
N SER A 108 1.00 -1.78 -9.11
CA SER A 108 1.94 -2.01 -10.21
C SER A 108 2.98 -0.90 -10.29
N ARG A 109 2.54 0.37 -10.18
CA ARG A 109 3.45 1.51 -10.29
C ARG A 109 4.43 1.58 -9.13
N ALA A 110 3.99 1.26 -7.91
CA ALA A 110 4.86 1.21 -6.74
C ALA A 110 5.90 0.10 -6.85
N ARG A 111 5.53 -1.08 -7.38
CA ARG A 111 6.49 -2.16 -7.67
C ARG A 111 7.55 -1.68 -8.65
N ASP A 112 7.13 -1.14 -9.80
CA ASP A 112 8.04 -0.72 -10.87
C ASP A 112 9.01 0.37 -10.40
N LEU A 113 8.59 1.18 -9.41
CA LEU A 113 9.38 2.24 -8.80
C LEU A 113 10.11 1.83 -7.51
N SER A 114 9.98 0.57 -7.07
CA SER A 114 10.54 0.07 -5.80
C SER A 114 10.16 0.93 -4.59
N VAL A 115 8.88 1.28 -4.50
CA VAL A 115 8.30 2.09 -3.42
C VAL A 115 7.45 1.19 -2.50
N PRO A 116 7.78 1.07 -1.20
CA PRO A 116 6.97 0.29 -0.28
C PRO A 116 5.62 0.96 -0.03
N LEU A 117 4.57 0.14 0.05
CA LEU A 117 3.20 0.56 0.29
C LEU A 117 2.77 0.27 1.73
N LYS A 118 1.87 1.13 2.21
CA LYS A 118 0.99 0.87 3.34
C LYS A 118 -0.44 1.18 2.93
N ALA A 119 -1.36 0.25 3.11
CA ALA A 119 -2.77 0.45 2.75
C ALA A 119 -3.58 0.91 3.97
N THR A 120 -4.43 1.92 3.84
CA THR A 120 -5.22 2.46 4.95
C THR A 120 -6.62 2.80 4.52
N GLY A 121 -7.50 3.11 5.45
CA GLY A 121 -8.87 3.49 5.14
C GLY A 121 -9.82 2.30 5.23
N GLY A 122 -9.95 1.74 6.43
CA GLY A 122 -11.04 0.82 6.77
C GLY A 122 -10.93 -0.58 6.17
N LEU A 123 -9.72 -1.14 6.12
CA LEU A 123 -9.49 -2.51 5.68
C LEU A 123 -9.83 -3.52 6.80
N HIS A 124 -11.11 -3.62 7.12
CA HIS A 124 -11.65 -4.44 8.22
C HIS A 124 -12.00 -5.88 7.82
N HIS A 125 -12.32 -6.10 6.54
CA HIS A 125 -12.79 -7.39 6.04
C HIS A 125 -11.72 -8.07 5.18
N PRO A 126 -11.60 -9.41 5.20
CA PRO A 126 -10.59 -10.11 4.43
C PRO A 126 -10.78 -9.92 2.92
N LEU A 127 -12.03 -10.07 2.46
CA LEU A 127 -12.37 -10.00 1.04
C LEU A 127 -13.16 -8.73 0.70
N ARG A 128 -13.16 -8.39 -0.59
CA ARG A 128 -14.01 -7.34 -1.15
C ARG A 128 -15.46 -7.66 -0.86
N TYR A 129 -16.23 -6.62 -0.53
CA TYR A 129 -17.62 -6.79 -0.17
C TYR A 129 -18.42 -5.51 -0.43
N PHE A 130 -19.74 -5.65 -0.58
CA PHE A 130 -20.66 -4.53 -0.60
C PHE A 130 -21.03 -4.11 0.83
N CYS A 131 -20.69 -2.88 1.21
CA CYS A 131 -21.01 -2.32 2.53
C CYS A 131 -22.33 -1.56 2.48
N GLN A 132 -23.35 -2.06 3.19
CA GLN A 132 -24.70 -1.48 3.18
C GLN A 132 -24.73 -0.07 3.80
N ASP A 133 -23.93 0.21 4.83
CA ASP A 133 -23.99 1.51 5.54
C ASP A 133 -23.60 2.70 4.65
N VAL A 134 -22.65 2.48 3.74
CA VAL A 134 -22.15 3.52 2.83
C VAL A 134 -22.55 3.27 1.37
N GLN A 135 -23.33 2.21 1.10
CA GLN A 135 -23.79 1.82 -0.24
C GLN A 135 -22.68 1.72 -1.30
N MET A 136 -21.50 1.24 -0.90
CA MET A 136 -20.32 1.12 -1.78
C MET A 136 -19.59 -0.21 -1.57
N ARG A 137 -18.89 -0.66 -2.61
CA ARG A 137 -17.96 -1.80 -2.49
C ARG A 137 -16.65 -1.36 -1.86
N LYS A 138 -16.27 -2.01 -0.76
CA LYS A 138 -15.02 -1.80 -0.03
C LYS A 138 -14.01 -2.89 -0.37
N HIS A 139 -12.73 -2.54 -0.33
CA HIS A 139 -11.63 -3.48 -0.57
C HIS A 139 -11.41 -4.41 0.62
N GLY A 140 -11.03 -5.66 0.35
CA GLY A 140 -10.57 -6.61 1.36
C GLY A 140 -9.06 -6.55 1.55
N PHE A 141 -8.57 -6.73 2.77
CA PHE A 141 -7.13 -6.72 3.02
C PHE A 141 -6.41 -7.93 2.41
N ILE A 142 -7.05 -9.10 2.30
CA ILE A 142 -6.48 -10.26 1.60
C ILE A 142 -6.36 -9.96 0.11
N ASN A 143 -7.37 -9.36 -0.52
CA ASN A 143 -7.28 -8.96 -1.93
C ASN A 143 -6.09 -8.02 -2.18
N VAL A 144 -5.96 -6.97 -1.35
CA VAL A 144 -4.88 -5.97 -1.47
C VAL A 144 -3.51 -6.60 -1.27
N PHE A 145 -3.34 -7.46 -0.27
CA PHE A 145 -2.06 -8.15 -0.02
C PHE A 145 -1.75 -9.21 -1.06
N ALA A 146 -2.74 -9.95 -1.56
CA ALA A 146 -2.59 -10.93 -2.62
C ALA A 146 -2.14 -10.26 -3.92
N ALA A 147 -2.85 -9.20 -4.34
CA ALA A 147 -2.49 -8.43 -5.52
C ALA A 147 -1.07 -7.87 -5.39
N SER A 148 -0.72 -7.29 -4.23
CA SER A 148 0.61 -6.75 -4.02
C SER A 148 1.71 -7.82 -3.99
N THR A 149 1.44 -8.98 -3.38
CA THR A 149 2.37 -10.11 -3.36
C THR A 149 2.64 -10.62 -4.76
N PHE A 150 1.60 -10.89 -5.55
CA PHE A 150 1.76 -11.38 -6.91
C PHE A 150 2.29 -10.32 -7.88
N ALA A 151 1.98 -9.04 -7.64
CA ALA A 151 2.66 -7.95 -8.34
C ALA A 151 4.18 -8.09 -8.16
N TYR A 152 4.65 -8.25 -6.92
CA TYR A 152 6.08 -8.34 -6.59
C TYR A 152 6.74 -9.62 -7.14
N ILE A 153 6.16 -10.80 -6.90
CA ILE A 153 6.85 -12.08 -7.17
C ILE A 153 6.64 -12.63 -8.59
N ARG A 154 5.61 -12.15 -9.32
CA ARG A 154 5.31 -12.57 -10.70
C ARG A 154 5.31 -11.43 -11.72
N ASN A 155 5.53 -10.18 -11.28
CA ASN A 155 5.45 -9.00 -12.15
C ASN A 155 4.11 -8.93 -12.94
N LEU A 156 2.98 -9.22 -12.27
CA LEU A 156 1.68 -9.24 -12.93
C LEU A 156 1.31 -7.89 -13.55
N ALA A 157 0.63 -7.96 -14.69
CA ALA A 157 0.03 -6.80 -15.34
C ALA A 157 -1.14 -6.23 -14.51
N PRO A 158 -1.44 -4.92 -14.64
CA PRO A 158 -2.52 -4.26 -13.88
C PRO A 158 -3.88 -4.98 -13.97
N ASP A 159 -4.27 -5.48 -15.15
CA ASP A 159 -5.55 -6.16 -15.34
C ASP A 159 -5.68 -7.41 -14.45
N ARG A 160 -4.61 -8.22 -14.34
CA ARG A 160 -4.60 -9.39 -13.45
C ARG A 160 -4.57 -9.00 -11.98
N LEU A 161 -3.98 -7.86 -11.63
CA LEU A 161 -4.06 -7.32 -10.27
C LEU A 161 -5.49 -6.87 -9.94
N GLN A 162 -6.18 -6.26 -10.91
CA GLN A 162 -7.56 -5.85 -10.77
C GLN A 162 -8.48 -7.05 -10.50
N GLU A 163 -8.29 -8.16 -11.22
CA GLU A 163 -9.06 -9.39 -10.98
C GLU A 163 -8.92 -9.89 -9.53
N ILE A 164 -7.70 -9.92 -8.98
CA ILE A 164 -7.48 -10.28 -7.57
C ILE A 164 -8.20 -9.31 -6.63
N LEU A 165 -8.22 -8.01 -6.96
CA LEU A 165 -8.85 -6.95 -6.18
C LEU A 165 -10.39 -6.98 -6.24
N GLU A 166 -10.95 -7.60 -7.27
CA GLU A 166 -12.40 -7.75 -7.51
C GLU A 166 -12.97 -9.04 -6.94
N ASP A 167 -12.13 -10.03 -6.63
CA ASP A 167 -12.58 -11.34 -6.19
C ASP A 167 -13.23 -11.31 -4.79
N GLU A 168 -14.51 -11.69 -4.74
CA GLU A 168 -15.33 -11.76 -3.53
C GLU A 168 -15.52 -13.22 -3.05
N LEU A 169 -14.98 -14.23 -3.75
CA LEU A 169 -15.20 -15.65 -3.48
C LEU A 169 -14.13 -16.23 -2.53
N PRO A 170 -14.51 -16.69 -1.32
CA PRO A 170 -13.55 -17.29 -0.39
C PRO A 170 -12.82 -18.51 -0.97
N SER A 171 -13.51 -19.31 -1.78
CA SER A 171 -12.93 -20.51 -2.42
C SER A 171 -11.84 -20.21 -3.44
N SER A 172 -11.69 -18.96 -3.90
CA SER A 172 -10.60 -18.56 -4.78
C SER A 172 -9.26 -18.45 -4.04
N PHE A 173 -9.29 -18.32 -2.71
CA PHE A 173 -8.12 -18.11 -1.87
C PHE A 173 -7.87 -19.34 -1.00
N ALA A 174 -6.68 -19.93 -1.12
CA ALA A 174 -6.29 -21.07 -0.30
C ALA A 174 -5.05 -20.75 0.54
N PHE A 175 -5.12 -21.08 1.82
CA PHE A 175 -4.03 -20.95 2.78
C PHE A 175 -3.63 -22.34 3.24
N GLU A 176 -2.39 -22.73 2.94
CA GLU A 176 -1.77 -23.95 3.47
C GLU A 176 -0.62 -23.56 4.41
N ARG A 177 0.09 -24.55 4.95
CA ARG A 177 1.15 -24.31 5.95
C ARG A 177 2.22 -23.34 5.45
N ASP A 178 2.65 -23.49 4.20
CA ASP A 178 3.81 -22.78 3.65
C ASP A 178 3.51 -22.06 2.33
N THR A 179 2.24 -22.02 1.92
CA THR A 179 1.81 -21.46 0.64
C THR A 179 0.49 -20.72 0.76
N PHE A 180 0.37 -19.68 -0.08
CA PHE A 180 -0.86 -18.97 -0.36
C PHE A 180 -1.15 -19.05 -1.85
N THR A 181 -2.38 -19.40 -2.21
CA THR A 181 -2.80 -19.60 -3.60
C THR A 181 -4.00 -18.73 -3.93
N TRP A 182 -3.97 -18.12 -5.11
CA TRP A 182 -5.14 -17.51 -5.76
C TRP A 182 -5.20 -18.01 -7.20
N HIS A 183 -6.27 -18.74 -7.53
CA HIS A 183 -6.42 -19.45 -8.81
C HIS A 183 -5.15 -20.24 -9.21
N ASP A 184 -4.51 -19.86 -10.32
CA ASP A 184 -3.31 -20.47 -10.89
C ASP A 184 -2.00 -19.98 -10.26
N LEU A 185 -2.06 -18.99 -9.36
CA LEU A 185 -0.89 -18.37 -8.75
C LEU A 185 -0.65 -18.90 -7.34
N CYS A 186 0.61 -19.23 -7.06
CA CYS A 186 1.05 -19.70 -5.75
C CYS A 186 2.26 -18.88 -5.27
N ALA A 187 2.24 -18.52 -3.98
CA ALA A 187 3.30 -17.82 -3.27
C ALA A 187 3.71 -18.62 -2.03
N SER A 188 5.00 -18.91 -1.89
CA SER A 188 5.55 -19.49 -0.66
C SER A 188 5.62 -18.47 0.48
N SER A 189 5.70 -18.93 1.74
CA SER A 189 5.89 -18.03 2.90
C SER A 189 7.10 -17.10 2.73
N LYS A 190 8.21 -17.59 2.16
CA LYS A 190 9.41 -16.79 1.89
C LYS A 190 9.16 -15.69 0.84
N GLU A 191 8.38 -15.99 -0.18
CA GLU A 191 7.97 -15.02 -1.20
C GLU A 191 7.04 -13.96 -0.61
N ILE A 192 6.11 -14.37 0.27
CA ILE A 192 5.23 -13.48 1.01
C ILE A 192 6.04 -12.56 1.93
N ASP A 193 7.01 -13.09 2.68
CA ASP A 193 7.89 -12.29 3.54
C ASP A 193 8.66 -11.23 2.74
N GLY A 194 9.20 -11.60 1.57
CA GLY A 194 9.85 -10.67 0.67
C GLY A 194 8.91 -9.57 0.16
N ALA A 195 7.68 -9.92 -0.22
CA ALA A 195 6.67 -8.95 -0.63
C ALA A 195 6.23 -8.03 0.53
N ARG A 196 6.16 -8.56 1.76
CA ARG A 196 5.83 -7.79 2.95
C ARG A 196 6.96 -6.82 3.33
N ASP A 197 8.22 -7.20 3.13
CA ASP A 197 9.37 -6.32 3.41
C ASP A 197 9.49 -5.19 2.37
N ARG A 198 9.21 -5.47 1.09
CA ARG A 198 9.55 -4.57 -0.02
C ARG A 198 8.39 -3.87 -0.69
N GLN A 199 7.21 -4.50 -0.70
CA GLN A 199 6.09 -4.06 -1.54
C GLN A 199 4.88 -3.61 -0.71
N MET A 200 4.30 -4.45 0.13
CA MET A 200 3.15 -4.08 0.98
C MET A 200 3.46 -4.40 2.44
N THR A 201 3.87 -3.37 3.15
CA THR A 201 4.45 -3.48 4.50
C THR A 201 3.40 -3.64 5.59
N SER A 202 2.27 -2.96 5.46
CA SER A 202 1.24 -2.94 6.49
C SER A 202 -0.10 -2.49 5.94
N PHE A 203 -1.16 -2.74 6.72
CA PHE A 203 -2.43 -2.06 6.55
C PHE A 203 -2.95 -1.46 7.84
N GLY A 204 -3.87 -0.51 7.73
CA GLY A 204 -4.59 0.08 8.85
C GLY A 204 -6.04 -0.42 8.95
N SER A 205 -6.38 -0.96 10.12
CA SER A 205 -7.74 -1.23 10.58
C SER A 205 -7.96 -0.51 11.91
N CYS A 206 -9.16 0.04 12.14
CA CYS A 206 -9.52 0.64 13.42
C CYS A 206 -9.85 -0.40 14.51
N SER A 207 -9.90 -1.68 14.14
CA SER A 207 -10.13 -2.80 15.04
C SER A 207 -9.14 -3.91 14.76
N PHE A 208 -8.60 -4.51 15.82
CA PHE A 208 -7.85 -5.75 15.71
C PHE A 208 -8.79 -6.97 15.59
N VAL A 209 -9.96 -6.89 16.24
CA VAL A 209 -10.91 -8.00 16.35
C VAL A 209 -11.59 -8.27 15.01
N GLU A 210 -12.04 -7.23 14.31
CA GLU A 210 -12.81 -7.39 13.06
C GLU A 210 -12.05 -8.12 11.94
N PRO A 211 -10.77 -7.82 11.64
CA PRO A 211 -9.99 -8.61 10.69
C PRO A 211 -9.84 -10.08 11.10
N CYS A 212 -9.58 -10.35 12.38
CA CYS A 212 -9.42 -11.72 12.88
C CYS A 212 -10.71 -12.52 12.78
N ASP A 213 -11.84 -11.95 13.20
CA ASP A 213 -13.15 -12.60 13.12
C ASP A 213 -13.58 -12.81 11.67
N GLY A 214 -13.26 -11.85 10.79
CA GLY A 214 -13.42 -12.00 9.36
C GLY A 214 -12.66 -13.21 8.82
N LEU A 215 -11.39 -13.39 9.19
CA LEU A 215 -10.60 -14.55 8.75
C LEU A 215 -11.15 -15.88 9.29
N ARG A 216 -11.56 -15.93 10.56
CA ARG A 216 -12.17 -17.13 11.16
C ARG A 216 -13.47 -17.51 10.45
N SER A 217 -14.34 -16.54 10.17
CA SER A 217 -15.61 -16.79 9.49
C SER A 217 -15.44 -17.35 8.07
N LEU A 218 -14.31 -17.07 7.43
CA LEU A 218 -13.93 -17.65 6.13
C LEU A 218 -13.12 -18.95 6.24
N GLY A 219 -12.75 -19.38 7.45
CA GLY A 219 -11.87 -20.54 7.66
C GLY A 219 -10.41 -20.30 7.29
N PHE A 220 -9.97 -19.04 7.14
CA PHE A 220 -8.58 -18.66 6.83
C PHE A 220 -7.70 -18.55 8.06
N LEU A 221 -8.30 -18.42 9.24
CA LEU A 221 -7.63 -18.45 10.54
C LEU A 221 -8.31 -19.51 11.40
N PRO A 222 -7.56 -20.39 12.10
CA PRO A 222 -8.14 -21.29 13.08
C PRO A 222 -8.76 -20.51 14.25
N ASP A 223 -9.69 -21.15 14.96
CA ASP A 223 -10.36 -20.57 16.13
C ASP A 223 -9.37 -20.19 17.25
#